data_AF-A0A8S1R6I2-F1
#
_entry.id   AF-A0A8S1R6I2-F1
#
_cell.length_a   1.000
_cell.length_b   1.000
_cell.length_c   1.000
_cell.angle_alpha   90.00
_cell.angle_beta   90.00
_cell.angle_gamma   90.00
#
_symmetry.space_group_name_H-M   'P 1'
#
loop_
_entity.id
_entity.type
_entity.pdbx_description
1 polymer ?
#
loop_
_entity_poly.entity_id
_entity_poly.type
_entity_poly.pdbx_seq_one_letter_code
_entity_poly.pdbx_strand_id
1 'polypeptide(L)'
;MSKAEDSSNNFFVIEPIEMSSESEPEELEDLDDLNDIKHEEDNLNDLDQMITDVKKEGDQMPKSNPIKTDKPKPPGIVERMEVVDDFIRNFLIKNQMNRSLEVFQQEWYELSQKGKLATDGMGEVPDVYIQNEKLKEELKYLRGELDKAKIVAENAKSTYDKLRKERDFHKMHHHRVQQEKRKLNHDIDKLKGLHLQYETKYEELSQKYSHAMKEKMLLKLERDRLVAKNDALQRSLQNVEEKINKEKEPGSPTDKLPLVDTKANTKKAQTKNNTPFPPDDRPNPYAGTQIEPQNYRNAILNKTYKGHMMAISSMDMHPKKSIVATASDDFTWKIWTLPQGELIMSGEGHKDWVSGIHFHPKGSHLVTSSGDCTIKVWDFINASCNHTFKDHIQPVWGVKFNDTGEFIVSASMDHTCKVFDLASGKTRHTFRGHVDSVNHVSFQPFSNVFTSASADKTISLWDIRSGLCVQTFYGHLNSVNHATFSLKGDSIASCDADGIIKMWDVRMVKGRSQFDAGPYSANSIALDKSGTILLVGSDDQQIRLYNETTQKQEHTLKGHEDAVQDVAFDYNSKMIISCGSDATFRIYQ
;
A
#
# COMPACT_ATOMS: atom_id res chain seq x y z
N MET A 1 14.88 -19.88 -81.17
CA MET A 1 15.51 -20.65 -80.08
C MET A 1 14.49 -20.76 -78.98
N SER A 2 13.89 -21.94 -78.90
CA SER A 2 12.59 -22.25 -78.32
C SER A 2 12.68 -22.63 -76.84
N LYS A 3 11.68 -22.13 -76.10
CA LYS A 3 11.24 -22.56 -74.78
C LYS A 3 10.68 -23.99 -74.81
N ALA A 4 10.82 -24.70 -73.69
CA ALA A 4 10.01 -25.80 -73.12
C ALA A 4 10.84 -26.32 -71.91
N GLU A 5 10.35 -26.79 -70.76
CA GLU A 5 9.03 -27.11 -70.21
C GLU A 5 9.26 -27.45 -68.71
N ASP A 6 8.37 -26.97 -67.85
CA ASP A 6 7.66 -27.68 -66.75
C ASP A 6 8.35 -28.43 -65.60
N SER A 7 7.93 -27.99 -64.40
CA SER A 7 7.49 -28.77 -63.22
C SER A 7 8.50 -29.61 -62.42
N SER A 8 8.65 -29.28 -61.13
CA SER A 8 8.01 -30.04 -60.03
C SER A 8 8.63 -29.72 -58.66
N ASN A 9 7.74 -29.52 -57.69
CA ASN A 9 7.86 -29.78 -56.25
C ASN A 9 9.18 -29.48 -55.53
N ASN A 10 9.18 -28.45 -54.68
CA ASN A 10 9.93 -28.52 -53.42
C ASN A 10 9.04 -28.07 -52.26
N PHE A 11 8.66 -29.06 -51.46
CA PHE A 11 8.05 -28.93 -50.15
C PHE A 11 8.95 -28.10 -49.23
N PHE A 12 8.37 -27.14 -48.51
CA PHE A 12 9.04 -26.49 -47.39
C PHE A 12 9.17 -27.49 -46.23
N VAL A 13 10.39 -27.96 -45.98
CA VAL A 13 10.76 -28.70 -44.78
C VAL A 13 10.97 -27.70 -43.65
N ILE A 14 10.25 -27.87 -42.54
CA ILE A 14 10.45 -27.09 -41.31
C ILE A 14 11.61 -27.75 -40.57
N GLU A 15 12.74 -27.05 -40.43
CA GLU A 15 13.85 -27.47 -39.57
C GLU A 15 13.44 -27.35 -38.10
N PRO A 16 13.58 -28.42 -37.29
CA PRO A 16 13.44 -28.33 -35.85
C PRO A 16 14.69 -27.65 -35.25
N ILE A 17 14.46 -26.52 -34.56
CA ILE A 17 15.48 -25.82 -33.79
C ILE A 17 15.71 -26.60 -32.49
N GLU A 18 16.82 -27.30 -32.39
CA GLU A 18 17.34 -27.85 -31.14
C GLU A 18 17.91 -26.71 -30.29
N MET A 19 17.23 -26.39 -29.18
CA MET A 19 17.74 -25.49 -28.15
C MET A 19 18.65 -26.30 -27.22
N SER A 20 19.94 -25.97 -27.25
CA SER A 20 20.99 -26.54 -26.41
C SER A 20 20.72 -26.32 -24.92
N SER A 21 20.58 -27.42 -24.17
CA SER A 21 20.58 -27.46 -22.72
C SER A 21 22.02 -27.59 -22.21
N GLU A 22 22.68 -26.48 -21.91
CA GLU A 22 23.89 -26.46 -21.09
C GLU A 22 23.57 -25.81 -19.74
N SER A 23 23.40 -26.66 -18.74
CA SER A 23 23.59 -26.29 -17.33
C SER A 23 24.03 -27.56 -16.61
N GLU A 24 25.32 -27.60 -16.26
CA GLU A 24 25.95 -28.66 -15.48
C GLU A 24 25.22 -28.86 -14.13
N PRO A 25 25.01 -30.09 -13.67
CA PRO A 25 24.49 -30.34 -12.33
C PRO A 25 25.64 -30.27 -11.30
N GLU A 26 25.55 -29.34 -10.35
CA GLU A 26 26.31 -29.39 -9.11
C GLU A 26 25.87 -30.62 -8.30
N GLU A 27 26.84 -31.45 -7.94
CA GLU A 27 26.69 -32.62 -7.07
C GLU A 27 26.16 -32.18 -5.68
N LEU A 28 24.98 -32.67 -5.33
CA LEU A 28 24.46 -32.66 -3.95
C LEU A 28 24.39 -34.10 -3.48
N GLU A 29 25.23 -34.39 -2.50
CA GLU A 29 25.42 -35.69 -1.85
C GLU A 29 24.12 -36.31 -1.33
N ASP A 30 24.09 -37.64 -1.43
CA ASP A 30 23.02 -38.57 -1.11
C ASP A 30 22.40 -38.36 0.28
N LEU A 31 21.06 -38.34 0.33
CA LEU A 31 20.29 -38.79 1.49
C LEU A 31 19.08 -39.60 0.98
N ASP A 32 19.19 -40.90 1.20
CA ASP A 32 18.16 -41.93 1.02
C ASP A 32 16.82 -41.53 1.66
N ASP A 33 15.72 -41.58 0.90
CA ASP A 33 14.40 -42.04 1.36
C ASP A 33 13.45 -42.26 0.17
N LEU A 34 13.62 -43.42 -0.48
CA LEU A 34 12.87 -43.91 -1.65
C LEU A 34 11.41 -44.34 -1.37
N ASN A 35 10.79 -43.91 -0.26
CA ASN A 35 9.48 -44.40 0.16
C ASN A 35 8.30 -43.43 0.01
N ASP A 36 8.51 -42.15 -0.32
CA ASP A 36 7.41 -41.17 -0.36
C ASP A 36 6.79 -40.94 -1.76
N ILE A 37 7.31 -41.60 -2.82
CA ILE A 37 6.79 -41.45 -4.19
C ILE A 37 5.37 -42.02 -4.35
N LYS A 38 4.91 -42.91 -3.45
CA LYS A 38 3.58 -43.51 -3.55
C LYS A 38 2.42 -42.59 -3.15
N HIS A 39 2.69 -41.50 -2.42
CA HIS A 39 1.64 -40.55 -2.03
C HIS A 39 1.47 -39.36 -2.99
N GLU A 40 2.33 -39.26 -4.01
CA GLU A 40 2.24 -38.22 -5.05
C GLU A 40 1.45 -38.67 -6.29
N GLU A 41 1.39 -39.98 -6.60
CA GLU A 41 0.60 -40.50 -7.74
C GLU A 41 -0.92 -40.34 -7.56
N ASP A 42 -1.42 -40.44 -6.32
CA ASP A 42 -2.86 -40.31 -6.04
C ASP A 42 -3.37 -38.86 -6.19
N ASN A 43 -2.53 -37.86 -5.90
CA ASN A 43 -2.91 -36.44 -5.99
C ASN A 43 -2.81 -35.87 -7.42
N LEU A 44 -2.02 -36.50 -8.30
CA LEU A 44 -1.92 -36.13 -9.71
C LEU A 44 -3.16 -36.56 -10.52
N ASN A 45 -3.73 -37.73 -10.19
CA ASN A 45 -4.92 -38.25 -10.85
C ASN A 45 -6.18 -37.40 -10.56
N ASP A 46 -6.30 -36.85 -9.36
CA ASP A 46 -7.42 -35.97 -8.99
C ASP A 46 -7.35 -34.61 -9.70
N LEU A 47 -6.14 -34.10 -9.96
CA LEU A 47 -5.94 -32.84 -10.67
C LEU A 47 -6.25 -32.97 -12.17
N ASP A 48 -5.85 -34.08 -12.79
CA ASP A 48 -6.16 -34.37 -14.19
C ASP A 48 -7.66 -34.61 -14.40
N GLN A 49 -8.35 -35.24 -13.44
CA GLN A 49 -9.81 -35.37 -13.47
C GLN A 49 -10.51 -34.01 -13.41
N MET A 50 -10.10 -33.11 -12.50
CA MET A 50 -10.66 -31.75 -12.43
C MET A 50 -10.40 -30.93 -13.72
N ILE A 51 -9.24 -31.08 -14.35
CA ILE A 51 -8.92 -30.40 -15.62
C ILE A 51 -9.79 -30.94 -16.76
N THR A 52 -10.11 -32.24 -16.77
CA THR A 52 -11.02 -32.81 -17.77
C THR A 52 -12.47 -32.36 -17.59
N ASP A 53 -12.91 -32.14 -16.35
CA ASP A 53 -14.27 -31.69 -16.06
C ASP A 53 -14.46 -30.20 -16.35
N VAL A 54 -13.46 -29.36 -16.09
CA VAL A 54 -13.44 -27.94 -16.49
C VAL A 54 -13.43 -27.79 -18.02
N LYS A 55 -12.75 -28.69 -18.75
CA LYS A 55 -12.79 -28.72 -20.22
C LYS A 55 -14.17 -29.12 -20.77
N LYS A 56 -14.89 -30.03 -20.09
CA LYS A 56 -16.26 -30.43 -20.49
C LYS A 56 -17.28 -29.33 -20.20
N GLU A 57 -17.10 -28.54 -19.15
CA GLU A 57 -17.98 -27.38 -18.86
C GLU A 57 -17.72 -26.20 -19.81
N GLY A 58 -16.48 -26.01 -20.28
CA GLY A 58 -16.14 -24.98 -21.28
C GLY A 58 -16.81 -25.16 -22.64
N ASP A 59 -17.12 -26.40 -23.03
CA ASP A 59 -17.78 -26.73 -24.30
C ASP A 59 -19.32 -26.57 -24.28
N GLN A 60 -19.92 -26.27 -23.11
CA GLN A 60 -21.38 -26.07 -22.96
C GLN A 60 -21.82 -24.60 -22.83
N MET A 61 -20.95 -23.65 -23.17
CA MET A 61 -21.33 -22.23 -23.27
C MET A 61 -21.96 -21.94 -24.64
N PRO A 62 -23.12 -21.24 -24.73
CA PRO A 62 -23.75 -20.93 -26.00
C PRO A 62 -22.84 -20.01 -26.82
N LYS A 63 -22.39 -20.47 -27.99
CA LYS A 63 -21.64 -19.68 -28.97
C LYS A 63 -22.47 -18.44 -29.34
N SER A 64 -22.10 -17.29 -28.77
CA SER A 64 -22.65 -16.00 -29.18
C SER A 64 -22.24 -15.73 -30.62
N ASN A 65 -23.23 -15.60 -31.51
CA ASN A 65 -23.02 -15.24 -32.91
C ASN A 65 -22.13 -13.99 -33.01
N PRO A 66 -21.12 -13.98 -33.90
CA PRO A 66 -20.28 -12.81 -34.08
C PRO A 66 -21.14 -11.64 -34.56
N ILE A 67 -21.14 -10.56 -33.77
CA ILE A 67 -21.74 -9.28 -34.12
C ILE A 67 -21.06 -8.81 -35.41
N LYS A 68 -21.80 -8.84 -36.52
CA LYS A 68 -21.39 -8.20 -37.77
C LYS A 68 -21.27 -6.70 -37.50
N THR A 69 -20.04 -6.22 -37.36
CA THR A 69 -19.75 -4.78 -37.40
C THR A 69 -19.93 -4.32 -38.85
N ASP A 70 -21.06 -3.69 -39.15
CA ASP A 70 -21.28 -2.96 -40.40
C ASP A 70 -20.27 -1.80 -40.46
N LYS A 71 -19.13 -2.04 -41.13
CA LYS A 71 -18.22 -0.96 -41.49
C LYS A 71 -18.88 -0.15 -42.62
N PRO A 72 -18.96 1.19 -42.52
CA PRO A 72 -19.44 2.00 -43.62
C PRO A 72 -18.52 1.81 -44.83
N LYS A 73 -19.09 1.40 -45.96
CA LYS A 73 -18.39 1.35 -47.25
C LYS A 73 -17.91 2.77 -47.58
N PRO A 74 -16.67 2.95 -48.08
CA PRO A 74 -16.24 4.25 -48.58
C PRO A 74 -17.18 4.72 -49.72
N PRO A 75 -17.38 6.04 -49.90
CA PRO A 75 -18.24 6.56 -50.95
C PRO A 75 -17.76 6.03 -52.30
N GLY A 76 -18.69 5.43 -53.05
CA GLY A 76 -18.40 4.85 -54.36
C GLY A 76 -17.80 5.92 -55.28
N ILE A 77 -16.61 5.64 -55.80
CA ILE A 77 -16.04 6.39 -56.90
C ILE A 77 -16.99 6.18 -58.08
N VAL A 78 -17.53 7.26 -58.63
CA VAL A 78 -18.29 7.19 -59.89
C VAL A 78 -17.25 6.97 -60.99
N GLU A 79 -16.92 5.71 -61.26
CA GLU A 79 -16.18 5.34 -62.46
C GLU A 79 -17.02 5.73 -63.67
N ARG A 80 -16.50 6.71 -64.42
CA ARG A 80 -17.04 7.03 -65.74
C ARG A 80 -16.54 5.94 -66.68
N MET A 81 -17.45 5.18 -67.28
CA MET A 81 -17.10 4.26 -68.36
C MET A 81 -16.48 5.07 -69.51
N GLU A 82 -15.22 4.77 -69.84
CA GLU A 82 -14.70 5.19 -71.14
C GLU A 82 -15.38 4.33 -72.20
N VAL A 83 -16.09 5.01 -73.10
CA VAL A 83 -16.89 4.40 -74.13
C VAL A 83 -15.94 3.72 -75.12
N VAL A 84 -16.01 2.40 -75.27
CA VAL A 84 -15.18 1.57 -76.18
C VAL A 84 -15.10 2.17 -77.60
N ASP A 85 -16.14 2.89 -78.01
CA ASP A 85 -16.23 3.60 -79.28
C ASP A 85 -15.15 4.66 -79.45
N ASP A 86 -14.78 5.37 -78.38
CA ASP A 86 -13.73 6.39 -78.43
C ASP A 86 -12.35 5.75 -78.61
N PHE A 87 -12.12 4.55 -78.07
CA PHE A 87 -10.91 3.79 -78.36
C PHE A 87 -10.86 3.36 -79.84
N ILE A 88 -11.95 2.81 -80.38
CA ILE A 88 -12.01 2.37 -81.79
C ILE A 88 -11.87 3.57 -82.74
N ARG A 89 -12.55 4.69 -82.48
CA ARG A 89 -12.41 5.92 -83.25
C ARG A 89 -10.97 6.44 -83.19
N ASN A 90 -10.38 6.54 -81.99
CA ASN A 90 -9.02 7.01 -81.84
C ASN A 90 -8.01 6.09 -82.54
N PHE A 91 -8.21 4.77 -82.50
CA PHE A 91 -7.39 3.80 -83.24
C PHE A 91 -7.51 3.97 -84.76
N LEU A 92 -8.71 4.12 -85.29
CA LEU A 92 -8.94 4.31 -86.73
C LEU A 92 -8.40 5.66 -87.24
N ILE A 93 -8.54 6.72 -86.45
CA ILE A 93 -7.96 8.05 -86.73
C ILE A 93 -6.43 7.97 -86.73
N LYS A 94 -5.83 7.35 -85.71
CA LYS A 94 -4.37 7.25 -85.57
C LYS A 94 -3.73 6.46 -86.72
N ASN A 95 -4.43 5.47 -87.26
CA ASN A 95 -3.97 4.66 -88.39
C ASN A 95 -4.46 5.18 -89.76
N GLN A 96 -5.05 6.39 -89.83
CA GLN A 96 -5.52 7.06 -91.05
C GLN A 96 -6.53 6.24 -91.89
N MET A 97 -7.33 5.38 -91.24
CA MET A 97 -8.32 4.53 -91.91
C MET A 97 -9.69 5.22 -92.02
N ASN A 98 -9.72 6.33 -92.76
CA ASN A 98 -10.88 7.24 -92.81
C ASN A 98 -12.16 6.58 -93.35
N ARG A 99 -12.04 5.69 -94.34
CA ARG A 99 -13.19 5.01 -94.94
C ARG A 99 -13.86 4.02 -93.96
N SER A 100 -13.04 3.30 -93.19
CA SER A 100 -13.54 2.36 -92.18
C SER A 100 -14.14 3.11 -90.98
N LEU A 101 -13.61 4.30 -90.67
CA LEU A 101 -14.16 5.18 -89.65
C LEU A 101 -15.54 5.72 -90.04
N GLU A 102 -15.72 6.16 -91.29
CA GLU A 102 -17.03 6.63 -91.77
C GLU A 102 -18.08 5.52 -91.75
N VAL A 103 -17.72 4.32 -92.21
CA VAL A 103 -18.62 3.15 -92.18
C VAL A 103 -18.96 2.76 -90.73
N PHE A 104 -17.95 2.70 -89.86
CA PHE A 104 -18.15 2.43 -88.44
C PHE A 104 -19.08 3.45 -87.79
N GLN A 105 -18.91 4.75 -88.05
CA GLN A 105 -19.77 5.78 -87.51
C GLN A 105 -21.21 5.66 -88.02
N GLN A 106 -21.40 5.41 -89.31
CA GLN A 106 -22.73 5.23 -89.89
C GLN A 106 -23.46 4.03 -89.28
N GLU A 107 -22.81 2.87 -89.22
CA GLU A 107 -23.38 1.66 -88.62
C GLU A 107 -23.63 1.83 -87.12
N TRP A 108 -22.73 2.53 -86.41
CA TRP A 108 -22.88 2.81 -84.99
C TRP A 108 -24.10 3.68 -84.69
N TYR A 109 -24.27 4.78 -85.40
CA TYR A 109 -25.44 5.65 -85.23
C TYR A 109 -26.74 4.96 -85.68
N GLU A 110 -26.69 4.12 -86.71
CA GLU A 110 -27.84 3.34 -87.17
C GLU A 110 -28.26 2.29 -86.12
N LEU A 111 -27.31 1.59 -85.51
CA LEU A 111 -27.56 0.63 -84.44
C LEU A 111 -28.00 1.29 -83.13
N SER A 112 -27.52 2.50 -82.87
CA SER A 112 -27.92 3.33 -81.72
C SER A 112 -29.38 3.78 -81.85
N GLN A 113 -29.78 4.28 -83.04
CA GLN A 113 -31.16 4.65 -83.33
C GLN A 113 -32.12 3.44 -83.30
N LYS A 114 -31.65 2.25 -83.66
CA LYS A 114 -32.41 0.99 -83.59
C LYS A 114 -32.53 0.42 -82.17
N GLY A 115 -31.92 1.05 -81.16
CA GLY A 115 -31.99 0.62 -79.76
C GLY A 115 -31.33 -0.73 -79.48
N LYS A 116 -30.48 -1.23 -80.39
CA LYS A 116 -29.77 -2.52 -80.24
C LYS A 116 -28.45 -2.40 -79.49
N LEU A 117 -27.96 -1.18 -79.27
CA LEU A 117 -26.83 -0.87 -78.40
C LEU A 117 -27.35 -0.64 -76.97
N ALA A 118 -27.82 -1.70 -76.33
CA ALA A 118 -28.15 -1.65 -74.90
C ALA A 118 -26.84 -1.65 -74.09
N THR A 119 -26.61 -0.60 -73.31
CA THR A 119 -25.46 -0.47 -72.40
C THR A 119 -25.45 -1.50 -71.27
N ASP A 120 -26.55 -2.22 -71.06
CA ASP A 120 -26.72 -3.17 -69.97
C ASP A 120 -26.01 -4.53 -70.18
N GLY A 121 -25.42 -4.76 -71.36
CA GLY A 121 -24.78 -6.05 -71.71
C GLY A 121 -23.28 -5.98 -72.02
N MET A 122 -22.68 -4.79 -72.03
CA MET A 122 -21.25 -4.63 -72.30
C MET A 122 -20.48 -4.76 -70.98
N GLY A 123 -20.03 -5.97 -70.66
CA GLY A 123 -19.12 -6.18 -69.53
C GLY A 123 -17.82 -5.39 -69.74
N GLU A 124 -17.27 -4.86 -68.63
CA GLU A 124 -15.97 -4.21 -68.61
C GLU A 124 -14.93 -5.14 -69.26
N VAL A 125 -14.26 -4.67 -70.31
CA VAL A 125 -13.11 -5.38 -70.89
C VAL A 125 -11.93 -5.10 -69.96
N PRO A 126 -11.44 -6.08 -69.17
CA PRO A 126 -10.42 -5.79 -68.18
C PRO A 126 -9.10 -5.50 -68.89
N ASP A 127 -8.64 -4.26 -68.79
CA ASP A 127 -7.30 -3.90 -69.22
C ASP A 127 -6.26 -4.52 -68.27
N VAL A 128 -5.09 -4.91 -68.79
CA VAL A 128 -3.98 -5.46 -68.00
C VAL A 128 -3.60 -4.55 -66.84
N TYR A 129 -3.82 -3.23 -67.01
CA TYR A 129 -3.62 -2.23 -65.97
C TYR A 129 -4.57 -2.41 -64.79
N ILE A 130 -5.87 -2.59 -65.05
CA ILE A 130 -6.91 -2.75 -64.03
C ILE A 130 -6.71 -4.04 -63.23
N GLN A 131 -6.29 -5.12 -63.89
CA GLN A 131 -5.96 -6.38 -63.20
C GLN A 131 -4.74 -6.22 -62.29
N ASN A 132 -3.69 -5.54 -62.76
CA ASN A 132 -2.51 -5.26 -61.94
C ASN A 132 -2.80 -4.33 -60.77
N GLU A 133 -3.74 -3.40 -60.93
CA GLU A 133 -4.19 -2.52 -59.85
C GLU A 133 -4.97 -3.29 -58.78
N LYS A 134 -5.96 -4.11 -59.19
CA LYS A 134 -6.70 -5.01 -58.28
C LYS A 134 -5.78 -5.95 -57.50
N LEU A 135 -4.81 -6.58 -58.18
CA LEU A 135 -3.83 -7.45 -57.52
C LEU A 135 -2.92 -6.69 -56.53
N LYS A 136 -2.56 -5.44 -56.82
CA LYS A 136 -1.80 -4.61 -55.88
C LYS A 136 -2.62 -4.25 -54.64
N GLU A 137 -3.90 -3.96 -54.81
CA GLU A 137 -4.81 -3.69 -53.70
C GLU A 137 -5.02 -4.93 -52.83
N GLU A 138 -5.20 -6.11 -53.43
CA GLU A 138 -5.29 -7.38 -52.71
C GLU A 138 -4.00 -7.70 -51.94
N LEU A 139 -2.83 -7.52 -52.56
CA LEU A 139 -1.55 -7.71 -51.86
C LEU A 139 -1.38 -6.73 -50.69
N LYS A 140 -1.83 -5.48 -50.85
CA LYS A 140 -1.80 -4.49 -49.77
C LYS A 140 -2.74 -4.88 -48.62
N TYR A 141 -3.92 -5.38 -48.96
CA TYR A 141 -4.90 -5.88 -47.99
C TYR A 141 -4.35 -7.08 -47.20
N LEU A 142 -3.86 -8.11 -47.91
CA LEU A 142 -3.31 -9.33 -47.30
C LEU A 142 -2.10 -9.05 -46.42
N ARG A 143 -1.21 -8.13 -46.83
CA ARG A 143 -0.11 -7.67 -45.96
C ARG A 143 -0.63 -7.02 -44.68
N GLY A 144 -1.65 -6.17 -44.79
CA GLY A 144 -2.28 -5.55 -43.62
C GLY A 144 -2.96 -6.55 -42.68
N GLU A 145 -3.53 -7.64 -43.20
CA GLU A 145 -4.05 -8.72 -42.35
C GLU A 145 -2.94 -9.55 -41.69
N LEU A 146 -1.87 -9.84 -42.43
CA LEU A 146 -0.73 -10.57 -41.92
C LEU A 146 -0.01 -9.82 -40.79
N ASP A 147 0.13 -8.50 -40.91
CA ASP A 147 0.71 -7.67 -39.85
C ASP A 147 -0.18 -7.63 -38.60
N LYS A 148 -1.51 -7.57 -38.77
CA LYS A 148 -2.45 -7.67 -37.63
C LYS A 148 -2.36 -9.04 -36.96
N ALA A 149 -2.29 -10.12 -37.74
CA ALA A 149 -2.17 -11.47 -37.21
C ALA A 149 -0.85 -11.66 -36.45
N LYS A 150 0.26 -11.09 -36.94
CA LYS A 150 1.55 -11.08 -36.22
C LYS A 150 1.45 -10.37 -34.88
N ILE A 151 0.84 -9.18 -34.84
CA ILE A 151 0.67 -8.42 -33.60
C ILE A 151 -0.15 -9.23 -32.58
N VAL A 152 -1.23 -9.87 -33.03
CA VAL A 152 -2.05 -10.74 -32.16
C VAL A 152 -1.24 -11.93 -31.64
N ALA A 153 -0.42 -12.56 -32.48
CA ALA A 153 0.44 -13.68 -32.09
C ALA A 153 1.53 -13.27 -31.10
N GLU A 154 2.17 -12.12 -31.29
CA GLU A 154 3.17 -11.56 -30.36
C GLU A 154 2.54 -11.22 -29.01
N ASN A 155 1.35 -10.61 -29.02
CA ASN A 155 0.60 -10.34 -27.80
C ASN A 155 0.26 -11.64 -27.05
N ALA A 156 -0.24 -12.66 -27.76
CA ALA A 156 -0.55 -13.97 -27.19
C ALA A 156 0.71 -14.64 -26.58
N LYS A 157 1.84 -14.60 -27.28
CA LYS A 157 3.11 -15.12 -26.78
C LYS A 157 3.55 -14.39 -25.50
N SER A 158 3.46 -13.05 -25.49
CA SER A 158 3.81 -12.26 -24.31
C SER A 158 2.91 -12.59 -23.10
N THR A 159 1.62 -12.84 -23.32
CA THR A 159 0.70 -13.25 -22.25
C THR A 159 1.02 -14.65 -21.73
N TYR A 160 1.39 -15.57 -22.61
CA TYR A 160 1.81 -16.91 -22.23
C TYR A 160 3.08 -16.88 -21.37
N ASP A 161 4.08 -16.08 -21.75
CA ASP A 161 5.32 -15.93 -20.99
C ASP A 161 5.08 -15.33 -19.60
N LYS A 162 4.13 -14.38 -19.47
CA LYS A 162 3.72 -13.84 -18.16
C LYS A 162 3.08 -14.92 -17.28
N LEU A 163 2.09 -15.65 -17.81
CA LEU A 163 1.42 -16.72 -17.07
C LEU A 163 2.39 -17.84 -16.67
N ARG A 164 3.36 -18.17 -17.53
CA ARG A 164 4.42 -19.13 -17.22
C ARG A 164 5.26 -18.67 -16.03
N LYS A 165 5.69 -17.40 -16.01
CA LYS A 165 6.46 -16.83 -14.89
C LYS A 165 5.66 -16.81 -13.59
N GLU A 166 4.38 -16.44 -13.65
CA GLU A 166 3.49 -16.46 -12.47
C GLU A 166 3.32 -17.88 -11.92
N ARG A 167 3.07 -18.87 -12.78
CA ARG A 167 3.00 -20.28 -12.39
C ARG A 167 4.28 -20.74 -11.71
N ASP A 168 5.44 -20.43 -12.29
CA ASP A 168 6.73 -20.85 -11.75
C ASP A 168 7.02 -20.14 -10.41
N PHE A 169 6.63 -18.87 -10.27
CA PHE A 169 6.66 -18.13 -9.01
C PHE A 169 5.78 -18.80 -7.94
N HIS A 170 4.54 -19.17 -8.27
CA HIS A 170 3.65 -19.86 -7.33
C HIS A 170 4.20 -21.22 -6.89
N LYS A 171 4.81 -21.99 -7.80
CA LYS A 171 5.47 -23.26 -7.46
C LYS A 171 6.63 -23.05 -6.49
N MET A 172 7.50 -22.08 -6.78
CA MET A 172 8.65 -21.74 -5.92
C MET A 172 8.19 -21.22 -4.55
N HIS A 173 7.16 -20.38 -4.51
CA HIS A 173 6.59 -19.88 -3.26
C HIS A 173 6.01 -21.02 -2.43
N HIS A 174 5.26 -21.94 -3.04
CA HIS A 174 4.72 -23.11 -2.37
C HIS A 174 5.84 -23.99 -1.77
N HIS A 175 6.90 -24.25 -2.53
CA HIS A 175 8.07 -24.98 -2.04
C HIS A 175 8.73 -24.29 -0.83
N ARG A 176 8.90 -22.97 -0.88
CA ARG A 176 9.45 -22.20 0.24
C ARG A 176 8.56 -22.29 1.49
N VAL A 177 7.25 -22.15 1.33
CA VAL A 177 6.29 -22.27 2.43
C VAL A 177 6.33 -23.68 3.04
N GLN A 178 6.45 -24.72 2.21
CA GLN A 178 6.63 -26.09 2.71
C GLN A 178 7.93 -26.25 3.50
N GLN A 179 9.05 -25.68 3.04
CA GLN A 179 10.32 -25.71 3.77
C GLN A 179 10.23 -24.99 5.13
N GLU A 180 9.60 -23.80 5.16
CA GLU A 180 9.38 -23.06 6.40
C GLU A 180 8.45 -23.83 7.36
N LYS A 181 7.38 -24.45 6.84
CA LYS A 181 6.50 -25.33 7.63
C LYS A 181 7.26 -26.50 8.24
N ARG A 182 8.14 -27.17 7.48
CA ARG A 182 8.98 -28.27 7.99
C ARG A 182 9.91 -27.79 9.12
N LYS A 183 10.55 -26.62 8.96
CA LYS A 183 11.40 -26.02 10.01
C LYS A 183 10.60 -25.70 11.28
N LEU A 184 9.42 -25.08 11.13
CA LEU A 184 8.55 -24.77 12.26
C LEU A 184 8.07 -26.01 13.00
N ASN A 185 7.69 -27.08 12.27
CA ASN A 185 7.32 -28.34 12.89
C ASN A 185 8.47 -28.93 13.73
N HIS A 186 9.70 -28.90 13.21
CA HIS A 186 10.88 -29.35 13.94
C HIS A 186 11.12 -28.54 15.22
N ASP A 187 10.98 -27.21 15.16
CA ASP A 187 11.17 -26.36 16.34
C ASP A 187 10.03 -26.52 17.35
N ILE A 188 8.79 -26.74 16.90
CA ILE A 188 7.66 -27.09 17.77
C ILE A 188 7.95 -28.39 18.52
N ASP A 189 8.48 -29.42 17.84
CA ASP A 189 8.78 -30.70 18.49
C ASP A 189 9.94 -30.59 19.48
N LYS A 190 10.96 -29.78 19.20
CA LYS A 190 11.99 -29.42 20.20
C LYS A 190 11.39 -28.71 21.41
N LEU A 191 10.50 -27.74 21.19
CA LEU A 191 9.86 -26.99 22.27
C LEU A 191 8.96 -27.88 23.13
N LYS A 192 8.21 -28.82 22.52
CA LYS A 192 7.45 -29.84 23.25
C LYS A 192 8.38 -30.70 24.12
N GLY A 193 9.52 -31.13 23.58
CA GLY A 193 10.52 -31.88 24.32
C GLY A 193 11.06 -31.10 25.53
N LEU A 194 11.40 -29.81 25.35
CA LEU A 194 11.84 -28.95 26.43
C LEU A 194 10.73 -28.71 27.47
N HIS A 195 9.49 -28.50 27.03
CA HIS A 195 8.35 -28.31 27.93
C HIS A 195 8.17 -29.52 28.86
N LEU A 196 8.23 -30.73 28.30
CA LEU A 196 8.13 -31.97 29.08
C LEU A 196 9.25 -32.09 30.14
N GLN A 197 10.47 -31.66 29.79
CA GLN A 197 11.58 -31.62 30.74
C GLN A 197 11.41 -30.55 31.84
N TYR A 198 10.78 -29.42 31.53
CA TYR A 198 10.49 -28.40 32.53
C TYR A 198 9.33 -28.76 33.44
N GLU A 199 8.31 -29.42 32.91
CA GLU A 199 7.13 -29.89 33.65
C GLU A 199 7.53 -30.88 34.74
N THR A 200 8.33 -31.89 34.40
CA THR A 200 8.89 -32.84 35.37
C THR A 200 9.72 -32.14 36.46
N LYS A 201 10.59 -31.20 36.09
CA LYS A 201 11.36 -30.40 37.08
C LYS A 201 10.47 -29.53 37.96
N TYR A 202 9.40 -28.97 37.42
CA TYR A 202 8.45 -28.16 38.17
C TYR A 202 7.69 -29.02 39.21
N GLU A 203 7.27 -30.22 38.82
CA GLU A 203 6.64 -31.17 39.74
C GLU A 203 7.57 -31.55 40.89
N GLU A 204 8.84 -31.87 40.60
CA GLU A 204 9.84 -32.15 41.63
C GLU A 204 10.05 -30.97 42.59
N LEU A 205 10.14 -29.75 42.06
CA LEU A 205 10.30 -28.54 42.86
C LEU A 205 9.06 -28.27 43.73
N SER A 206 7.86 -28.47 43.17
CA SER A 206 6.58 -28.34 43.86
C SER A 206 6.46 -29.34 45.01
N GLN A 207 6.86 -30.60 44.78
CA GLN A 207 6.92 -31.62 45.84
C GLN A 207 7.88 -31.22 46.95
N LYS A 208 9.11 -30.77 46.61
CA LYS A 208 10.10 -30.28 47.58
C LYS A 208 9.56 -29.10 48.39
N TYR A 209 8.90 -28.14 47.74
CA TYR A 209 8.28 -27.00 48.40
C TYR A 209 7.15 -27.43 49.36
N SER A 210 6.30 -28.37 48.92
CA SER A 210 5.22 -28.91 49.75
C SER A 210 5.76 -29.63 51.00
N HIS A 211 6.88 -30.34 50.86
CA HIS A 211 7.56 -31.02 51.97
C HIS A 211 8.14 -30.01 52.95
N ALA A 212 8.90 -29.03 52.46
CA ALA A 212 9.48 -27.97 53.29
C ALA A 212 8.39 -27.16 54.04
N MET A 213 7.24 -26.92 53.41
CA MET A 213 6.11 -26.26 54.09
C MET A 213 5.50 -27.12 55.20
N LYS A 214 5.36 -28.43 54.99
CA LYS A 214 4.89 -29.37 56.03
C LYS A 214 5.87 -29.43 57.20
N GLU A 215 7.18 -29.52 56.94
CA GLU A 215 8.21 -29.49 57.98
C GLU A 215 8.19 -28.18 58.78
N LYS A 216 8.09 -27.03 58.09
CA LYS A 216 7.99 -25.72 58.74
C LYS A 216 6.75 -25.62 59.63
N MET A 217 5.62 -26.17 59.20
CA MET A 217 4.38 -26.21 59.99
C MET A 217 4.55 -27.07 61.24
N LEU A 218 5.20 -28.22 61.11
CA LEU A 218 5.49 -29.12 62.24
C LEU A 218 6.42 -28.45 63.26
N LEU A 219 7.51 -27.82 62.80
CA LEU A 219 8.42 -27.06 63.65
C LEU A 219 7.72 -25.89 64.36
N LYS A 220 6.76 -25.24 63.68
CA LYS A 220 5.95 -24.17 64.30
C LYS A 220 5.07 -24.73 65.42
N LEU A 221 4.42 -25.87 65.19
CA LEU A 221 3.61 -26.54 66.23
C LEU A 221 4.46 -26.98 67.42
N GLU A 222 5.67 -27.50 67.18
CA GLU A 222 6.61 -27.84 68.25
C GLU A 222 7.08 -26.61 69.03
N ARG A 223 7.39 -25.52 68.32
CA ARG A 223 7.72 -24.23 68.94
C ARG A 223 6.58 -23.75 69.83
N ASP A 224 5.34 -23.75 69.33
CA ASP A 224 4.16 -23.31 70.08
C ASP A 224 3.94 -24.19 71.32
N ARG A 225 4.18 -25.51 71.21
CA ARG A 225 4.12 -26.43 72.35
C ARG A 225 5.21 -26.14 73.40
N LEU A 226 6.42 -25.82 72.98
CA LEU A 226 7.51 -25.44 73.89
C LEU A 226 7.26 -24.09 74.55
N VAL A 227 6.72 -23.10 73.82
CA VAL A 227 6.30 -21.81 74.37
C VAL A 227 5.22 -22.02 75.43
N ALA A 228 4.18 -22.83 75.14
CA ALA A 228 3.14 -23.15 76.12
C ALA A 228 3.69 -23.83 77.39
N LYS A 229 4.69 -24.71 77.25
CA LYS A 229 5.40 -25.29 78.41
C LYS A 229 6.19 -24.23 79.18
N ASN A 230 6.87 -23.33 78.48
CA ASN A 230 7.66 -22.27 79.10
C ASN A 230 6.76 -21.28 79.85
N ASP A 231 5.62 -20.90 79.26
CA ASP A 231 4.60 -20.07 79.91
C ASP A 231 4.01 -20.76 81.16
N ALA A 232 3.77 -22.07 81.10
CA ALA A 232 3.30 -22.84 82.26
C ALA A 232 4.34 -22.87 83.39
N LEU A 233 5.62 -23.04 83.04
CA LEU A 233 6.73 -22.99 83.99
C LEU A 233 6.91 -21.58 84.56
N GLN A 234 6.84 -20.54 83.74
CA GLN A 234 6.87 -19.14 84.19
C GLN A 234 5.71 -18.82 85.14
N ARG A 235 4.50 -19.29 84.87
CA ARG A 235 3.37 -19.16 85.81
C ARG A 235 3.62 -19.92 87.11
N SER A 236 4.25 -21.08 87.06
CA SER A 236 4.63 -21.81 88.28
C SER A 236 5.69 -21.06 89.09
N LEU A 237 6.67 -20.44 88.42
CA LEU A 237 7.68 -19.59 89.05
C LEU A 237 7.05 -18.32 89.62
N GLN A 238 6.16 -17.64 88.89
CA GLN A 238 5.40 -16.49 89.39
C GLN A 238 4.53 -16.87 90.59
N ASN A 239 3.89 -18.03 90.61
CA ASN A 239 3.15 -18.50 91.79
C ASN A 239 4.07 -18.77 92.99
N VAL A 240 5.32 -19.18 92.76
CA VAL A 240 6.34 -19.35 93.81
C VAL A 240 6.85 -17.97 94.26
N GLU A 241 7.11 -17.05 93.35
CA GLU A 241 7.48 -15.67 93.63
C GLU A 241 6.36 -14.89 94.35
N GLU A 242 5.10 -15.09 93.99
CA GLU A 242 3.94 -14.53 94.68
C GLU A 242 3.76 -15.15 96.08
N LYS A 243 4.10 -16.43 96.27
CA LYS A 243 4.17 -17.03 97.61
C LYS A 243 5.29 -16.43 98.45
N ILE A 244 6.43 -16.10 97.83
CA ILE A 244 7.56 -15.40 98.47
C ILE A 244 7.21 -13.93 98.75
N ASN A 245 6.44 -13.29 97.87
CA ASN A 245 6.02 -11.89 98.01
C ASN A 245 4.76 -11.71 98.88
N LYS A 246 4.00 -12.76 99.19
CA LYS A 246 2.90 -12.73 100.19
C LYS A 246 3.37 -12.62 101.65
N GLU A 247 4.69 -12.58 101.89
CA GLU A 247 5.26 -12.15 103.18
C GLU A 247 5.57 -10.64 103.25
N LYS A 248 5.34 -9.85 102.18
CA LYS A 248 5.54 -8.39 102.22
C LYS A 248 4.57 -7.64 101.28
N GLU A 249 3.72 -6.80 101.86
CA GLU A 249 2.94 -5.77 101.15
C GLU A 249 3.36 -4.35 101.60
N PRO A 250 2.96 -3.25 100.91
CA PRO A 250 2.52 -3.09 99.51
C PRO A 250 3.18 -1.88 98.79
N GLY A 251 2.98 -1.74 97.47
CA GLY A 251 3.30 -0.49 96.74
C GLY A 251 3.16 -0.54 95.21
N SER A 252 2.13 0.13 94.70
CA SER A 252 1.76 0.41 93.28
C SER A 252 2.62 1.52 92.62
N PRO A 253 2.30 2.01 91.40
CA PRO A 253 2.28 1.37 90.06
C PRO A 253 3.07 2.21 89.01
N THR A 254 3.60 1.64 87.91
CA THR A 254 3.96 2.46 86.73
C THR A 254 3.92 1.71 85.39
N ASP A 255 3.09 2.28 84.51
CA ASP A 255 3.26 2.58 83.07
C ASP A 255 3.57 1.49 82.03
N LYS A 256 2.51 1.24 81.24
CA LYS A 256 2.53 0.66 79.89
C LYS A 256 3.03 1.70 78.89
N LEU A 257 3.93 1.29 77.99
CA LEU A 257 4.19 1.97 76.71
C LEU A 257 3.94 0.99 75.54
N PRO A 258 3.43 1.48 74.39
CA PRO A 258 2.73 0.66 73.40
C PRO A 258 3.63 0.01 72.34
N LEU A 259 3.08 -1.05 71.73
CA LEU A 259 3.57 -1.71 70.53
C LEU A 259 3.73 -0.72 69.37
N VAL A 260 4.87 -0.79 68.68
CA VAL A 260 5.05 -0.20 67.35
C VAL A 260 4.78 -1.29 66.31
N ASP A 261 3.61 -1.21 65.69
CA ASP A 261 3.27 -1.92 64.46
C ASP A 261 4.09 -1.36 63.28
N THR A 262 5.18 -2.02 62.90
CA THR A 262 5.83 -1.77 61.61
C THR A 262 5.13 -2.56 60.51
N LYS A 263 3.98 -2.07 60.04
CA LYS A 263 3.44 -2.47 58.74
C LYS A 263 4.35 -1.91 57.64
N ALA A 264 5.28 -2.74 57.16
CA ALA A 264 6.00 -2.48 55.92
C ALA A 264 5.02 -2.47 54.75
N ASN A 265 4.67 -1.28 54.28
CA ASN A 265 3.98 -1.04 53.01
C ASN A 265 4.87 -1.54 51.87
N THR A 266 4.61 -2.77 51.41
CA THR A 266 5.03 -3.21 50.09
C THR A 266 4.27 -2.37 49.06
N LYS A 267 4.96 -1.37 48.51
CA LYS A 267 4.52 -0.68 47.29
C LYS A 267 4.41 -1.75 46.20
N LYS A 268 3.20 -2.28 46.00
CA LYS A 268 2.85 -3.01 44.78
C LYS A 268 3.16 -2.07 43.61
N ALA A 269 4.12 -2.47 42.78
CA ALA A 269 4.30 -1.86 41.47
C ALA A 269 2.94 -1.90 40.77
N GLN A 270 2.36 -0.72 40.53
CA GLN A 270 1.18 -0.60 39.68
C GLN A 270 1.59 -1.15 38.32
N THR A 271 1.08 -2.33 37.99
CA THR A 271 1.01 -2.78 36.61
C THR A 271 0.23 -1.70 35.87
N LYS A 272 0.92 -0.88 35.08
CA LYS A 272 0.27 0.11 34.22
C LYS A 272 -0.67 -0.68 33.30
N ASN A 273 -1.96 -0.64 33.60
CA ASN A 273 -2.96 -1.32 32.80
C ASN A 273 -3.02 -0.62 31.44
N ASN A 274 -3.03 -1.40 30.36
CA ASN A 274 -3.16 -0.90 28.99
C ASN A 274 -4.42 -0.04 28.87
N THR A 275 -4.36 1.06 28.10
CA THR A 275 -5.53 1.92 27.88
C THR A 275 -6.64 1.14 27.16
N PRO A 276 -7.90 1.18 27.58
CA PRO A 276 -8.96 0.57 26.79
C PRO A 276 -9.05 1.26 25.43
N PHE A 277 -9.26 0.49 24.36
CA PHE A 277 -9.49 1.10 23.05
C PHE A 277 -10.80 1.92 23.07
N PRO A 278 -10.88 3.03 22.32
CA PRO A 278 -12.11 3.80 22.21
C PRO A 278 -13.26 2.97 21.64
N PRO A 279 -14.52 3.21 22.04
CA PRO A 279 -15.68 2.54 21.47
C PRO A 279 -15.86 2.87 19.98
N ASP A 280 -16.45 1.94 19.23
CA ASP A 280 -16.61 2.01 17.77
C ASP A 280 -17.72 3.00 17.36
N ASP A 281 -18.79 3.10 18.15
CA ASP A 281 -19.98 3.90 17.85
C ASP A 281 -19.80 5.41 18.05
N ARG A 282 -18.58 5.95 17.91
CA ARG A 282 -18.35 7.39 18.04
C ARG A 282 -18.85 8.08 16.77
N PRO A 283 -19.95 8.87 16.82
CA PRO A 283 -20.41 9.57 15.64
C PRO A 283 -19.39 10.66 15.27
N ASN A 284 -18.91 10.66 14.03
CA ASN A 284 -18.08 11.74 13.52
C ASN A 284 -18.91 13.05 13.49
N PRO A 285 -18.53 14.10 14.24
CA PRO A 285 -19.23 15.39 14.23
C PRO A 285 -19.30 16.05 12.85
N TYR A 286 -18.39 15.69 11.94
CA TYR A 286 -18.26 16.30 10.61
C TYR A 286 -18.93 15.49 9.50
N ALA A 287 -19.43 14.28 9.77
CA ALA A 287 -20.05 13.44 8.73
C ALA A 287 -21.31 14.08 8.12
N GLY A 288 -22.07 14.85 8.91
CA GLY A 288 -23.30 15.52 8.48
C GLY A 288 -23.15 17.00 8.13
N THR A 289 -21.98 17.62 8.36
CA THR A 289 -21.80 19.06 8.13
C THR A 289 -21.33 19.33 6.71
N GLN A 290 -22.05 20.22 6.02
CA GLN A 290 -21.61 20.76 4.75
C GLN A 290 -20.75 21.99 5.02
N ILE A 291 -19.44 21.80 4.95
CA ILE A 291 -18.46 22.88 5.02
C ILE A 291 -18.20 23.33 3.60
N GLU A 292 -18.48 24.60 3.30
CA GLU A 292 -18.18 25.16 1.98
C GLU A 292 -16.67 25.25 1.77
N PRO A 293 -16.18 24.88 0.57
CA PRO A 293 -14.76 25.01 0.27
C PRO A 293 -14.35 26.48 0.22
N GLN A 294 -13.19 26.77 0.79
CA GLN A 294 -12.61 28.10 0.71
C GLN A 294 -11.96 28.32 -0.67
N ASN A 295 -12.06 29.54 -1.19
CA ASN A 295 -11.51 29.86 -2.51
C ASN A 295 -10.02 30.22 -2.41
N TYR A 296 -9.14 29.31 -2.84
CA TYR A 296 -7.68 29.52 -2.88
C TYR A 296 -7.14 29.97 -4.25
N ARG A 297 -8.03 30.34 -5.18
CA ARG A 297 -7.65 30.66 -6.58
C ARG A 297 -6.69 31.83 -6.74
N ASN A 298 -6.67 32.73 -5.75
CA ASN A 298 -5.83 33.91 -5.73
C ASN A 298 -4.74 33.83 -4.65
N ALA A 299 -4.49 32.64 -4.08
CA ALA A 299 -3.47 32.49 -3.07
C ALA A 299 -2.10 32.84 -3.66
N ILE A 300 -1.36 33.71 -3.00
CA ILE A 300 -0.02 34.14 -3.40
C ILE A 300 0.97 33.93 -2.27
N LEU A 301 2.25 33.80 -2.62
CA LEU A 301 3.32 33.71 -1.63
C LEU A 301 3.32 34.99 -0.79
N ASN A 302 3.03 34.85 0.51
CA ASN A 302 3.01 35.96 1.44
C ASN A 302 4.39 36.14 2.10
N LYS A 303 4.91 35.06 2.71
CA LYS A 303 6.20 35.09 3.42
C LYS A 303 6.97 33.78 3.28
N THR A 304 8.29 33.90 3.28
CA THR A 304 9.26 32.80 3.31
C THR A 304 10.10 32.90 4.56
N TYR A 305 10.25 31.79 5.29
CA TYR A 305 11.05 31.70 6.50
C TYR A 305 12.10 30.62 6.36
N LYS A 306 13.37 30.96 6.64
CA LYS A 306 14.45 29.98 6.75
C LYS A 306 14.40 29.36 8.14
N GLY A 307 13.91 28.12 8.22
CA GLY A 307 13.68 27.47 9.51
C GLY A 307 14.88 26.68 10.02
N HIS A 308 15.51 25.93 9.13
CA HIS A 308 16.53 24.93 9.47
C HIS A 308 17.82 25.14 8.68
N MET A 309 18.86 24.38 9.04
CA MET A 309 20.11 24.38 8.28
C MET A 309 20.06 23.44 7.08
N MET A 310 19.26 22.38 7.16
CA MET A 310 19.06 21.37 6.12
C MET A 310 17.59 21.32 5.69
N ALA A 311 17.28 20.41 4.77
CA ALA A 311 15.92 20.18 4.26
C ALA A 311 14.92 19.98 5.40
N ILE A 312 13.71 20.52 5.22
CA ILE A 312 12.59 20.29 6.12
C ILE A 312 11.77 19.15 5.53
N SER A 313 11.68 18.04 6.25
CA SER A 313 11.17 16.76 5.75
C SER A 313 9.67 16.61 6.00
N SER A 314 9.18 17.13 7.14
CA SER A 314 7.75 17.14 7.46
C SER A 314 7.35 18.35 8.29
N MET A 315 6.06 18.68 8.23
CA MET A 315 5.41 19.78 8.89
C MET A 315 4.07 19.35 9.49
N ASP A 316 3.71 19.95 10.62
CA ASP A 316 2.33 19.84 11.11
C ASP A 316 1.85 21.14 11.79
N MET A 317 0.52 21.33 11.78
CA MET A 317 -0.14 22.50 12.31
C MET A 317 -0.80 22.22 13.65
N HIS A 318 -0.70 23.18 14.57
CA HIS A 318 -1.34 23.03 15.86
C HIS A 318 -2.88 23.08 15.73
N PRO A 319 -3.64 22.16 16.34
CA PRO A 319 -5.09 21.97 16.09
C PRO A 319 -6.01 23.09 16.62
N LYS A 320 -5.46 24.20 17.13
CA LYS A 320 -6.23 25.30 17.77
C LYS A 320 -5.59 26.67 17.64
N LYS A 321 -4.29 26.73 17.36
CA LYS A 321 -3.47 27.95 17.41
C LYS A 321 -2.71 28.03 16.09
N SER A 322 -2.41 29.23 15.62
CA SER A 322 -1.60 29.46 14.42
C SER A 322 -0.12 29.21 14.71
N ILE A 323 0.21 27.97 15.03
CA ILE A 323 1.56 27.51 15.34
C ILE A 323 1.87 26.35 14.40
N VAL A 324 3.09 26.36 13.85
CA VAL A 324 3.58 25.31 12.96
C VAL A 324 4.78 24.62 13.58
N ALA A 325 4.84 23.29 13.48
CA ALA A 325 6.02 22.52 13.82
C ALA A 325 6.69 22.02 12.55
N THR A 326 8.01 22.10 12.51
CA THR A 326 8.86 21.67 11.40
C THR A 326 9.86 20.63 11.89
N ALA A 327 10.03 19.56 11.12
CA ALA A 327 11.06 18.54 11.33
C ALA A 327 12.08 18.60 10.19
N SER A 328 13.36 18.43 10.50
CA SER A 328 14.44 18.58 9.53
C SER A 328 15.48 17.47 9.62
N ASP A 329 16.21 17.34 8.52
CA ASP A 329 17.40 16.50 8.42
C ASP A 329 18.56 16.98 9.31
N ASP A 330 18.48 18.19 9.87
CA ASP A 330 19.45 18.71 10.86
C ASP A 330 19.32 18.07 12.26
N PHE A 331 18.55 16.99 12.38
CA PHE A 331 18.26 16.21 13.60
C PHE A 331 17.39 16.94 14.63
N THR A 332 16.91 18.15 14.29
CA THR A 332 16.10 18.98 15.17
C THR A 332 14.68 19.13 14.66
N TRP A 333 13.77 19.38 15.60
CA TRP A 333 12.44 19.90 15.29
C TRP A 333 12.30 21.28 15.91
N LYS A 334 11.53 22.16 15.24
CA LYS A 334 11.32 23.55 15.65
C LYS A 334 9.85 23.91 15.57
N ILE A 335 9.43 24.85 16.41
CA ILE A 335 8.06 25.35 16.48
C ILE A 335 8.04 26.84 16.28
N TRP A 336 7.18 27.32 15.39
CA TRP A 336 7.11 28.70 14.94
C TRP A 336 5.72 29.28 15.15
N THR A 337 5.65 30.58 15.49
CA THR A 337 4.40 31.34 15.49
C THR A 337 4.05 31.80 14.08
N LEU A 338 2.78 31.80 13.73
CA LEU A 338 2.28 32.40 12.48
C LEU A 338 1.32 33.56 12.78
N PRO A 339 1.34 34.65 11.98
CA PRO A 339 2.11 34.86 10.73
C PRO A 339 3.49 35.55 10.89
N GLN A 340 3.99 35.72 12.11
CA GLN A 340 5.24 36.46 12.37
C GLN A 340 6.50 35.63 12.08
N GLY A 341 6.43 34.31 12.26
CA GLY A 341 7.53 33.38 12.05
C GLY A 341 8.56 33.37 13.17
N GLU A 342 8.15 33.68 14.40
CA GLU A 342 9.07 33.67 15.55
C GLU A 342 9.24 32.24 16.09
N LEU A 343 10.48 31.85 16.33
CA LEU A 343 10.81 30.56 16.94
C LEU A 343 10.36 30.55 18.41
N ILE A 344 9.49 29.60 18.76
CA ILE A 344 9.00 29.39 20.13
C ILE A 344 9.91 28.41 20.87
N MET A 345 10.18 27.27 20.24
CA MET A 345 10.85 26.14 20.86
C MET A 345 11.59 25.34 19.79
N SER A 346 12.73 24.79 20.16
CA SER A 346 13.48 23.80 19.40
C SER A 346 13.77 22.59 20.29
N GLY A 347 13.72 21.39 19.71
CA GLY A 347 14.09 20.17 20.41
C GLY A 347 15.23 19.44 19.71
N GLU A 348 16.19 19.01 20.52
CA GLU A 348 17.35 18.21 20.12
C GLU A 348 17.31 16.89 20.89
N GLY A 349 17.70 15.78 20.24
CA GLY A 349 17.80 14.48 20.90
C GLY A 349 17.66 13.26 20.00
N HIS A 350 17.29 13.45 18.73
CA HIS A 350 17.46 12.44 17.70
C HIS A 350 18.93 12.36 17.28
N LYS A 351 19.34 11.17 16.83
CA LYS A 351 20.71 10.93 16.36
C LYS A 351 20.85 11.00 14.85
N ASP A 352 19.73 11.05 14.14
CA ASP A 352 19.65 11.04 12.68
C ASP A 352 18.48 11.93 12.22
N TRP A 353 18.30 12.07 10.90
CA TRP A 353 17.29 12.96 10.29
C TRP A 353 15.88 12.69 10.83
N VAL A 354 15.09 13.76 11.00
CA VAL A 354 13.71 13.69 11.54
C VAL A 354 12.74 13.70 10.37
N SER A 355 12.09 12.58 10.14
CA SER A 355 11.26 12.32 8.97
C SER A 355 9.82 12.80 9.10
N GLY A 356 9.24 12.64 10.29
CA GLY A 356 7.81 12.82 10.52
C GLY A 356 7.53 13.55 11.83
N ILE A 357 6.49 14.38 11.81
CA ILE A 357 6.06 15.18 12.95
C ILE A 357 4.54 15.24 13.02
N HIS A 358 4.00 15.21 14.24
CA HIS A 358 2.57 15.40 14.46
C HIS A 358 2.26 15.96 15.84
N PHE A 359 1.32 16.91 15.90
CA PHE A 359 0.78 17.43 17.15
C PHE A 359 -0.21 16.46 17.76
N HIS A 360 -0.23 16.43 19.08
CA HIS A 360 -1.30 15.79 19.82
C HIS A 360 -2.62 16.57 19.59
N PRO A 361 -3.79 15.93 19.47
CA PRO A 361 -5.07 16.62 19.21
C PRO A 361 -5.46 17.68 20.25
N LYS A 362 -5.02 17.50 21.50
CA LYS A 362 -5.17 18.52 22.56
C LYS A 362 -4.17 19.69 22.47
N GLY A 363 -3.07 19.52 21.73
CA GLY A 363 -2.01 20.52 21.56
C GLY A 363 -0.92 20.54 22.64
N SER A 364 -0.91 19.57 23.56
CA SER A 364 0.03 19.54 24.69
C SER A 364 1.36 18.87 24.38
N HIS A 365 1.38 17.96 23.40
CA HIS A 365 2.54 17.15 23.07
C HIS A 365 2.81 17.16 21.56
N LEU A 366 4.04 16.83 21.21
CA LEU A 366 4.51 16.60 19.85
C LEU A 366 5.06 15.20 19.75
N VAL A 367 4.88 14.53 18.62
CA VAL A 367 5.59 13.30 18.32
C VAL A 367 6.45 13.48 17.09
N THR A 368 7.65 12.93 17.16
CA THR A 368 8.63 12.93 16.08
C THR A 368 9.11 11.52 15.80
N SER A 369 9.30 11.21 14.52
CA SER A 369 9.96 10.01 14.01
C SER A 369 11.28 10.36 13.35
N SER A 370 12.25 9.43 13.39
CA SER A 370 13.60 9.67 12.86
C SER A 370 14.19 8.43 12.18
N GLY A 371 15.21 8.68 11.35
CA GLY A 371 16.11 7.68 10.79
C GLY A 371 16.86 6.86 11.85
N ASP A 372 16.96 7.36 13.09
CA ASP A 372 17.58 6.64 14.22
C ASP A 372 16.77 5.45 14.75
N CYS A 373 15.70 5.07 14.03
CA CYS A 373 14.75 4.00 14.37
C CYS A 373 13.94 4.28 15.65
N THR A 374 13.95 5.52 16.14
CA THR A 374 13.22 5.91 17.36
C THR A 374 12.06 6.85 17.09
N ILE A 375 11.05 6.75 17.96
CA ILE A 375 9.93 7.69 18.01
C ILE A 375 9.97 8.37 19.36
N LYS A 376 9.91 9.70 19.38
CA LYS A 376 9.97 10.49 20.60
C LYS A 376 8.69 11.28 20.79
N VAL A 377 8.21 11.31 22.03
CA VAL A 377 7.08 12.14 22.46
C VAL A 377 7.64 13.27 23.30
N TRP A 378 7.40 14.50 22.87
CA TRP A 378 7.86 15.72 23.52
C TRP A 378 6.71 16.40 24.23
N ASP A 379 6.97 16.85 25.44
CA ASP A 379 6.03 17.65 26.22
C ASP A 379 6.46 19.11 26.26
N PHE A 380 5.57 20.02 25.87
CA PHE A 380 5.87 21.44 25.81
C PHE A 380 5.98 22.09 27.19
N ILE A 381 5.29 21.56 28.20
CA ILE A 381 5.31 22.13 29.55
C ILE A 381 6.68 21.91 30.18
N ASN A 382 7.18 20.68 30.07
CA ASN A 382 8.44 20.27 30.66
C ASN A 382 9.65 20.44 29.72
N ALA A 383 9.41 20.91 28.48
CA ALA A 383 10.40 21.04 27.40
C ALA A 383 11.35 19.84 27.29
N SER A 384 10.82 18.62 27.46
CA SER A 384 11.61 17.40 27.56
C SER A 384 10.94 16.23 26.85
N CYS A 385 11.75 15.24 26.50
CA CYS A 385 11.29 13.99 25.91
C CYS A 385 10.64 13.12 26.98
N ASN A 386 9.31 12.99 26.94
CA ASN A 386 8.53 12.18 27.89
C ASN A 386 8.72 10.67 27.61
N HIS A 387 8.61 10.27 26.34
CA HIS A 387 8.76 8.87 25.93
C HIS A 387 9.68 8.73 24.72
N THR A 388 10.52 7.70 24.73
CA THR A 388 11.32 7.27 23.57
C THR A 388 11.01 5.80 23.30
N PHE A 389 10.43 5.52 22.14
CA PHE A 389 10.15 4.18 21.68
C PHE A 389 11.27 3.70 20.74
N LYS A 390 11.76 2.49 20.94
CA LYS A 390 12.88 1.89 20.19
C LYS A 390 12.53 0.52 19.61
N ASP A 391 11.26 0.32 19.27
CA ASP A 391 10.75 -1.00 18.89
C ASP A 391 10.85 -1.27 17.38
N HIS A 392 11.23 -0.27 16.58
CA HIS A 392 11.53 -0.43 15.16
C HIS A 392 12.98 -0.81 14.93
N ILE A 393 13.21 -1.60 13.87
CA ILE A 393 14.54 -2.11 13.50
C ILE A 393 15.19 -1.20 12.44
N GLN A 394 14.37 -0.52 11.65
CA GLN A 394 14.78 0.32 10.52
C GLN A 394 14.20 1.75 10.68
N PRO A 395 14.67 2.73 9.86
CA PRO A 395 14.17 4.09 9.85
C PRO A 395 12.65 4.18 9.88
N VAL A 396 12.13 5.14 10.63
CA VAL A 396 10.69 5.43 10.70
C VAL A 396 10.42 6.63 9.80
N TRP A 397 9.49 6.53 8.86
CA TRP A 397 9.18 7.58 7.89
C TRP A 397 8.07 8.50 8.37
N GLY A 398 6.99 7.91 8.86
CA GLY A 398 5.79 8.65 9.24
C GLY A 398 5.32 8.33 10.64
N VAL A 399 4.69 9.29 11.30
CA VAL A 399 4.10 9.11 12.61
C VAL A 399 2.87 10.00 12.76
N LYS A 400 1.78 9.46 13.33
CA LYS A 400 0.54 10.22 13.59
C LYS A 400 -0.08 9.82 14.92
N PHE A 401 -0.76 10.79 15.54
CA PHE A 401 -1.60 10.55 16.72
C PHE A 401 -3.01 10.14 16.30
N ASN A 402 -3.63 9.29 17.11
CA ASN A 402 -5.08 9.08 17.07
C ASN A 402 -5.81 10.35 17.55
N ASP A 403 -7.08 10.55 17.18
CA ASP A 403 -7.91 11.70 17.57
C ASP A 403 -8.13 11.83 19.08
N THR A 404 -8.11 10.72 19.82
CA THR A 404 -8.15 10.76 21.29
C THR A 404 -6.83 11.22 21.90
N GLY A 405 -5.73 11.04 21.16
CA GLY A 405 -4.38 11.31 21.59
C GLY A 405 -3.77 10.25 22.51
N GLU A 406 -4.40 9.09 22.68
CA GLU A 406 -3.90 8.01 23.54
C GLU A 406 -2.95 7.05 22.80
N PHE A 407 -3.12 6.94 21.49
CA PHE A 407 -2.37 6.02 20.63
C PHE A 407 -1.58 6.78 19.58
N ILE A 408 -0.43 6.22 19.23
CA ILE A 408 0.43 6.67 18.14
C ILE A 408 0.59 5.52 17.15
N VAL A 409 0.50 5.81 15.85
CA VAL A 409 0.90 4.87 14.80
C VAL A 409 2.14 5.40 14.12
N SER A 410 3.06 4.49 13.80
CA SER A 410 4.24 4.75 12.99
C SER A 410 4.28 3.89 11.73
N ALA A 411 4.92 4.41 10.68
CA ALA A 411 5.33 3.71 9.48
C ALA A 411 6.85 3.62 9.42
N SER A 412 7.37 2.44 9.11
CA SER A 412 8.81 2.21 9.02
C SER A 412 9.20 1.51 7.73
N MET A 413 10.48 1.68 7.39
CA MET A 413 11.16 0.94 6.36
C MET A 413 11.26 -0.57 6.66
N ASP A 414 10.99 -1.00 7.91
CA ASP A 414 10.94 -2.43 8.29
C ASP A 414 9.71 -3.20 7.76
N HIS A 415 8.95 -2.60 6.83
CA HIS A 415 7.72 -3.13 6.25
C HIS A 415 6.57 -3.28 7.26
N THR A 416 6.70 -2.71 8.46
CA THR A 416 5.69 -2.79 9.51
C THR A 416 5.15 -1.43 9.91
N CYS A 417 3.87 -1.42 10.30
CA CYS A 417 3.32 -0.34 11.09
C CYS A 417 3.23 -0.78 12.55
N LYS A 418 3.47 0.11 13.50
CA LYS A 418 3.33 -0.20 14.93
C LYS A 418 2.39 0.79 15.61
N VAL A 419 1.54 0.26 16.49
CA VAL A 419 0.71 1.08 17.39
C VAL A 419 1.34 1.08 18.76
N PHE A 420 1.56 2.28 19.30
CA PHE A 420 2.05 2.50 20.65
C PHE A 420 0.95 3.05 21.54
N ASP A 421 0.90 2.55 22.77
CA ASP A 421 0.06 3.08 23.83
C ASP A 421 0.89 4.05 24.68
N LEU A 422 0.47 5.31 24.74
CA LEU A 422 1.18 6.35 25.50
C LEU A 422 1.17 6.09 27.01
N ALA A 423 0.07 5.55 27.57
CA ALA A 423 -0.02 5.36 29.02
C ALA A 423 0.90 4.22 29.49
N SER A 424 0.92 3.13 28.72
CA SER A 424 1.80 1.99 29.01
C SER A 424 3.25 2.26 28.58
N GLY A 425 3.48 3.12 27.59
CA GLY A 425 4.79 3.34 26.99
C GLY A 425 5.33 2.10 26.26
N LYS A 426 4.44 1.27 25.69
CA LYS A 426 4.80 0.02 25.00
C LYS A 426 4.11 -0.11 23.65
N THR A 427 4.71 -0.89 22.75
CA THR A 427 4.03 -1.38 21.56
C THR A 427 2.88 -2.30 21.92
N ARG A 428 1.74 -2.07 21.29
CA ARG A 428 0.53 -2.86 21.49
C ARG A 428 0.30 -3.84 20.35
N HIS A 429 0.40 -3.35 19.12
CA HIS A 429 0.26 -4.15 17.90
C HIS A 429 1.38 -3.82 16.91
N THR A 430 1.84 -4.84 16.20
CA THR A 430 2.73 -4.71 15.04
C THR A 430 1.99 -5.28 13.84
N PHE A 431 1.67 -4.43 12.87
CA PHE A 431 0.95 -4.76 11.66
C PHE A 431 1.94 -5.17 10.59
N ARG A 432 1.80 -6.42 10.12
CA ARG A 432 2.61 -7.01 9.07
C ARG A 432 1.69 -7.37 7.90
N GLY A 433 2.07 -7.00 6.69
CA GLY A 433 1.32 -7.34 5.48
C GLY A 433 1.76 -6.56 4.25
N HIS A 434 2.42 -5.41 4.43
CA HIS A 434 3.12 -4.75 3.34
C HIS A 434 4.34 -5.56 2.89
N VAL A 435 4.57 -5.56 1.58
CA VAL A 435 5.71 -6.25 0.96
C VAL A 435 6.97 -5.38 1.00
N ASP A 436 6.79 -4.05 0.96
CA ASP A 436 7.87 -3.07 0.91
C ASP A 436 7.70 -1.97 1.96
N SER A 437 8.59 -0.96 1.98
CA SER A 437 8.63 0.08 3.01
C SER A 437 7.28 0.78 3.14
N VAL A 438 6.90 1.12 4.37
CA VAL A 438 5.74 1.97 4.62
C VAL A 438 6.23 3.41 4.71
N ASN A 439 5.75 4.26 3.82
CA ASN A 439 6.21 5.63 3.68
C ASN A 439 5.39 6.60 4.54
N HIS A 440 4.07 6.39 4.65
CA HIS A 440 3.19 7.27 5.42
C HIS A 440 2.04 6.53 6.10
N VAL A 441 1.47 7.16 7.14
CA VAL A 441 0.28 6.68 7.87
C VAL A 441 -0.67 7.85 8.10
N SER A 442 -1.98 7.61 8.01
CA SER A 442 -2.99 8.57 8.46
C SER A 442 -4.11 7.88 9.22
N PHE A 443 -4.63 8.52 10.26
CA PHE A 443 -5.80 8.02 10.99
C PHE A 443 -7.09 8.43 10.31
N GLN A 444 -8.08 7.54 10.29
CA GLN A 444 -9.43 7.92 9.91
C GLN A 444 -10.10 8.67 11.09
N PRO A 445 -10.58 9.91 10.88
CA PRO A 445 -11.14 10.73 11.95
C PRO A 445 -12.28 10.06 12.72
N PHE A 446 -12.22 10.15 14.04
CA PHE A 446 -13.14 9.60 15.05
C PHE A 446 -13.29 8.08 15.04
N SER A 447 -12.41 7.36 14.36
CA SER A 447 -12.46 5.89 14.25
C SER A 447 -11.26 5.21 14.93
N ASN A 448 -11.21 3.88 14.87
CA ASN A 448 -10.05 3.09 15.30
C ASN A 448 -9.26 2.53 14.10
N VAL A 449 -9.51 3.06 12.90
CA VAL A 449 -8.90 2.61 11.65
C VAL A 449 -7.83 3.60 11.21
N PHE A 450 -6.74 3.09 10.65
CA PHE A 450 -5.71 3.92 10.01
C PHE A 450 -5.37 3.38 8.61
N THR A 451 -4.92 4.28 7.74
CA THR A 451 -4.32 3.95 6.45
C THR A 451 -2.81 3.91 6.56
N SER A 452 -2.20 3.01 5.83
CA SER A 452 -0.78 3.01 5.52
C SER A 452 -0.58 3.08 4.01
N ALA A 453 0.36 3.93 3.59
CA ALA A 453 0.83 4.05 2.22
C ALA A 453 2.21 3.41 2.12
N SER A 454 2.39 2.52 1.15
CA SER A 454 3.63 1.76 1.01
C SER A 454 4.23 1.88 -0.40
N ALA A 455 5.55 1.69 -0.45
CA ALA A 455 6.30 1.50 -1.68
C ALA A 455 5.87 0.24 -2.47
N ASP A 456 5.11 -0.68 -1.85
CA ASP A 456 4.52 -1.83 -2.52
C ASP A 456 3.36 -1.50 -3.47
N LYS A 457 3.10 -0.19 -3.68
CA LYS A 457 2.09 0.36 -4.60
C LYS A 457 0.66 0.17 -4.10
N THR A 458 0.51 -0.20 -2.84
CA THR A 458 -0.80 -0.40 -2.20
C THR A 458 -1.02 0.58 -1.06
N ILE A 459 -2.30 0.78 -0.76
CA ILE A 459 -2.75 1.46 0.44
C ILE A 459 -3.55 0.45 1.24
N SER A 460 -3.23 0.25 2.51
CA SER A 460 -3.96 -0.69 3.36
C SER A 460 -4.65 0.01 4.52
N LEU A 461 -5.85 -0.44 4.85
CA LEU A 461 -6.64 -0.05 6.01
C LEU A 461 -6.48 -1.08 7.10
N TRP A 462 -6.19 -0.62 8.32
CA TRP A 462 -5.93 -1.48 9.47
C TRP A 462 -6.83 -1.08 10.62
N ASP A 463 -7.42 -2.06 11.30
CA ASP A 463 -8.14 -1.83 12.54
C ASP A 463 -7.20 -2.08 13.73
N ILE A 464 -7.08 -1.07 14.59
CA ILE A 464 -6.13 -1.08 15.70
C ILE A 464 -6.53 -2.08 16.79
N ARG A 465 -7.82 -2.38 16.93
CA ARG A 465 -8.30 -3.28 17.98
C ARG A 465 -8.02 -4.74 17.66
N SER A 466 -8.31 -5.13 16.42
CA SER A 466 -8.12 -6.49 15.94
C SER A 466 -6.67 -6.77 15.56
N GLY A 467 -5.91 -5.75 15.19
CA GLY A 467 -4.54 -5.95 14.68
C GLY A 467 -4.51 -6.46 13.24
N LEU A 468 -5.64 -6.43 12.53
CA LEU A 468 -5.83 -7.04 11.21
C LEU A 468 -5.95 -5.99 10.11
N CYS A 469 -5.56 -6.38 8.89
CA CYS A 469 -5.84 -5.62 7.68
C CYS A 469 -7.33 -5.77 7.36
N VAL A 470 -8.03 -4.65 7.28
CA VAL A 470 -9.45 -4.59 6.93
C VAL A 470 -9.61 -4.67 5.42
N GLN A 471 -8.87 -3.82 4.69
CA GLN A 471 -8.98 -3.68 3.23
C GLN A 471 -7.65 -3.21 2.64
N THR A 472 -7.38 -3.58 1.39
CA THR A 472 -6.23 -3.10 0.62
C THR A 472 -6.71 -2.54 -0.71
N PHE A 473 -6.27 -1.33 -1.04
CA PHE A 473 -6.57 -0.64 -2.28
C PHE A 473 -5.46 -0.89 -3.30
N TYR A 474 -5.85 -1.39 -4.46
CA TYR A 474 -4.98 -1.63 -5.61
C TYR A 474 -5.31 -0.64 -6.73
N GLY A 475 -4.28 -0.14 -7.41
CA GLY A 475 -4.47 0.66 -8.64
C GLY A 475 -3.40 1.71 -8.89
N HIS A 476 -2.51 1.95 -7.93
CA HIS A 476 -1.27 2.68 -8.15
C HIS A 476 -0.24 1.80 -8.85
N LEU A 477 0.58 2.41 -9.71
CA LEU A 477 1.57 1.68 -10.52
C LEU A 477 2.98 1.84 -9.96
N ASN A 478 3.19 2.82 -9.09
CA ASN A 478 4.46 3.14 -8.46
C ASN A 478 4.30 3.30 -6.95
N SER A 479 5.42 3.53 -6.27
CA SER A 479 5.47 3.67 -4.81
C SER A 479 4.55 4.79 -4.34
N VAL A 480 3.72 4.50 -3.36
CA VAL A 480 2.83 5.49 -2.75
C VAL A 480 3.61 6.23 -1.67
N ASN A 481 3.77 7.55 -1.83
CA ASN A 481 4.56 8.36 -0.91
C ASN A 481 3.72 8.82 0.29
N HIS A 482 2.51 9.29 0.04
CA HIS A 482 1.64 9.84 1.07
C HIS A 482 0.18 9.44 0.84
N ALA A 483 -0.56 9.28 1.94
CA ALA A 483 -2.00 9.10 1.93
C ALA A 483 -2.64 9.80 3.13
N THR A 484 -3.78 10.43 2.90
CA THR A 484 -4.52 11.17 3.93
C THR A 484 -6.02 10.98 3.80
N PHE A 485 -6.73 11.07 4.93
CA PHE A 485 -8.19 10.99 4.97
C PHE A 485 -8.85 12.36 4.84
N SER A 486 -10.04 12.36 4.27
CA SER A 486 -10.98 13.46 4.43
C SER A 486 -11.44 13.57 5.89
N LEU A 487 -11.73 14.79 6.37
CA LEU A 487 -12.25 15.03 7.71
C LEU A 487 -13.58 14.29 7.97
N LYS A 488 -14.35 14.00 6.92
CA LYS A 488 -15.58 13.19 6.98
C LYS A 488 -15.31 11.70 7.17
N GLY A 489 -14.12 11.22 6.78
CA GLY A 489 -13.72 9.82 6.82
C GLY A 489 -14.27 8.95 5.69
N ASP A 490 -14.96 9.54 4.70
CA ASP A 490 -15.56 8.78 3.59
C ASP A 490 -14.57 8.55 2.42
N SER A 491 -13.53 9.37 2.31
CA SER A 491 -12.58 9.34 1.19
C SER A 491 -11.13 9.44 1.63
N ILE A 492 -10.24 8.82 0.85
CA ILE A 492 -8.78 8.83 1.01
C ILE A 492 -8.16 9.47 -0.22
N ALA A 493 -7.23 10.39 -0.03
CA ALA A 493 -6.37 10.93 -1.08
C ALA A 493 -4.99 10.30 -0.97
N SER A 494 -4.36 9.99 -2.10
CA SER A 494 -3.04 9.33 -2.15
C SER A 494 -2.21 9.80 -3.34
N CYS A 495 -0.90 9.90 -3.17
CA CYS A 495 0.06 10.26 -4.22
C CYS A 495 1.11 9.18 -4.45
N ASP A 496 1.51 9.08 -5.71
CA ASP A 496 2.58 8.23 -6.19
C ASP A 496 3.87 9.01 -6.51
N ALA A 497 4.97 8.25 -6.58
CA ALA A 497 6.27 8.72 -7.05
C ALA A 497 6.30 9.22 -8.51
N ASP A 498 5.28 8.95 -9.32
CA ASP A 498 5.15 9.48 -10.70
C ASP A 498 4.19 10.68 -10.78
N GLY A 499 3.78 11.25 -9.65
CA GLY A 499 2.89 12.41 -9.62
C GLY A 499 1.41 12.08 -9.86
N ILE A 500 1.04 10.80 -9.89
CA ILE A 500 -0.34 10.37 -9.98
C ILE A 500 -1.00 10.52 -8.60
N ILE A 501 -2.13 11.20 -8.56
CA ILE A 501 -2.97 11.35 -7.37
C ILE A 501 -4.25 10.56 -7.58
N LYS A 502 -4.63 9.73 -6.61
CA LYS A 502 -5.92 9.02 -6.63
C LYS A 502 -6.73 9.35 -5.38
N MET A 503 -8.02 9.57 -5.62
CA MET A 503 -9.05 9.63 -4.59
C MET A 503 -9.74 8.28 -4.52
N TRP A 504 -9.90 7.74 -3.33
CA TRP A 504 -10.55 6.48 -3.04
C TRP A 504 -11.79 6.71 -2.21
N ASP A 505 -12.84 5.95 -2.51
CA ASP A 505 -13.99 5.82 -1.62
C ASP A 505 -13.72 4.66 -0.65
N VAL A 506 -13.78 4.95 0.66
CA VAL A 506 -13.51 3.97 1.73
C VAL A 506 -14.57 2.87 1.75
N ARG A 507 -15.83 3.19 1.43
CA ARG A 507 -16.93 2.22 1.54
C ARG A 507 -16.96 1.27 0.35
N MET A 508 -16.68 1.78 -0.84
CA MET A 508 -16.73 1.01 -2.08
C MET A 508 -15.40 0.35 -2.46
N VAL A 509 -14.30 0.68 -1.77
CA VAL A 509 -12.95 0.18 -2.06
C VAL A 509 -12.55 0.40 -3.52
N LYS A 510 -12.85 1.59 -4.05
CA LYS A 510 -12.65 1.92 -5.46
C LYS A 510 -12.11 3.34 -5.63
N GLY A 511 -11.26 3.51 -6.64
CA GLY A 511 -10.83 4.82 -7.09
C GLY A 511 -12.02 5.63 -7.62
N ARG A 512 -12.27 6.79 -7.01
CA ARG A 512 -13.31 7.75 -7.39
C ARG A 512 -12.83 8.69 -8.49
N SER A 513 -11.62 9.22 -8.36
CA SER A 513 -11.00 10.10 -9.36
C SER A 513 -9.48 9.94 -9.37
N GLN A 514 -8.87 10.30 -10.50
CA GLN A 514 -7.43 10.30 -10.69
C GLN A 514 -7.01 11.65 -11.29
N PHE A 515 -5.95 12.22 -10.75
CA PHE A 515 -5.30 13.43 -11.24
C PHE A 515 -3.85 13.13 -11.60
N ASP A 516 -3.35 13.81 -12.61
CA ASP A 516 -1.98 13.69 -13.07
C ASP A 516 -1.26 15.01 -12.80
N ALA A 517 -0.32 15.02 -11.85
CA ALA A 517 0.53 16.15 -11.55
C ALA A 517 1.82 16.19 -12.40
N GLY A 518 1.89 15.42 -13.48
CA GLY A 518 3.05 15.38 -14.37
C GLY A 518 4.16 14.47 -13.83
N PRO A 519 5.29 14.39 -14.53
CA PRO A 519 6.21 13.24 -14.44
C PRO A 519 7.07 13.19 -13.17
N TYR A 520 6.93 14.15 -12.26
CA TYR A 520 7.75 14.27 -11.05
C TYR A 520 6.99 13.72 -9.84
N SER A 521 7.70 13.27 -8.82
CA SER A 521 7.08 12.68 -7.64
C SER A 521 6.20 13.67 -6.89
N ALA A 522 5.03 13.21 -6.48
CA ALA A 522 4.19 13.90 -5.51
C ALA A 522 4.55 13.36 -4.13
N ASN A 523 5.11 14.24 -3.29
CA ASN A 523 5.70 13.86 -2.01
C ASN A 523 4.65 13.90 -0.89
N SER A 524 3.77 14.90 -0.91
CA SER A 524 2.74 15.10 0.12
C SER A 524 1.40 15.52 -0.46
N ILE A 525 0.33 15.16 0.26
CA ILE A 525 -1.03 15.57 -0.04
C ILE A 525 -1.71 16.05 1.23
N ALA A 526 -2.37 17.20 1.16
CA ALA A 526 -3.33 17.66 2.16
C ALA A 526 -4.72 17.83 1.56
N LEU A 527 -5.74 17.54 2.38
CA LEU A 527 -7.14 17.79 2.07
C LEU A 527 -7.63 18.99 2.87
N ASP A 528 -8.42 19.84 2.22
CA ASP A 528 -9.16 20.88 2.94
C ASP A 528 -10.25 20.25 3.83
N LYS A 529 -10.73 20.99 4.83
CA LYS A 529 -11.78 20.52 5.75
C LYS A 529 -13.08 20.12 5.05
N SER A 530 -13.39 20.76 3.92
CA SER A 530 -14.52 20.39 3.06
C SER A 530 -14.36 19.02 2.40
N GLY A 531 -13.11 18.58 2.20
CA GLY A 531 -12.74 17.38 1.46
C GLY A 531 -12.75 17.54 -0.06
N THR A 532 -13.09 18.71 -0.59
CA THR A 532 -13.21 18.92 -2.05
C THR A 532 -11.94 19.48 -2.68
N ILE A 533 -11.12 20.19 -1.92
CA ILE A 533 -9.86 20.77 -2.41
C ILE A 533 -8.70 19.91 -1.92
N LEU A 534 -7.89 19.51 -2.88
CA LEU A 534 -6.66 18.76 -2.72
C LEU A 534 -5.50 19.69 -2.94
N LEU A 535 -4.52 19.58 -2.08
CA LEU A 535 -3.27 20.27 -2.22
C LEU A 535 -2.16 19.23 -2.33
N VAL A 536 -1.27 19.42 -3.30
CA VAL A 536 -0.19 18.48 -3.61
C VAL A 536 1.14 19.20 -3.68
N GLY A 537 2.11 18.72 -2.91
CA GLY A 537 3.52 19.12 -3.00
C GLY A 537 4.27 18.16 -3.91
N SER A 538 5.00 18.73 -4.88
CA SER A 538 5.74 17.96 -5.88
C SER A 538 7.23 18.30 -5.88
N ASP A 539 8.02 17.38 -6.41
CA ASP A 539 9.48 17.53 -6.59
C ASP A 539 9.84 18.63 -7.61
N ASP A 540 8.87 19.03 -8.45
CA ASP A 540 8.97 20.10 -9.44
C ASP A 540 8.95 21.52 -8.85
N GLN A 541 9.12 21.64 -7.52
CA GLN A 541 9.11 22.89 -6.75
C GLN A 541 7.74 23.59 -6.74
N GLN A 542 6.71 22.97 -7.33
CA GLN A 542 5.36 23.50 -7.39
C GLN A 542 4.51 22.91 -6.27
N ILE A 543 3.52 23.70 -5.86
CA ILE A 543 2.37 23.21 -5.11
C ILE A 543 1.14 23.37 -6.00
N ARG A 544 0.40 22.29 -6.17
CA ARG A 544 -0.78 22.26 -7.05
C ARG A 544 -2.04 22.08 -6.25
N LEU A 545 -3.04 22.91 -6.57
CA LEU A 545 -4.38 22.85 -6.01
C LEU A 545 -5.32 22.20 -7.01
N TYR A 546 -5.91 21.07 -6.64
CA TYR A 546 -6.93 20.36 -7.42
C TYR A 546 -8.27 20.46 -6.73
N ASN A 547 -9.34 20.66 -7.51
CA ASN A 547 -10.69 20.58 -7.01
C ASN A 547 -11.34 19.28 -7.50
N GLU A 548 -11.78 18.44 -6.56
CA GLU A 548 -12.42 17.15 -6.81
C GLU A 548 -13.70 17.30 -7.63
N THR A 549 -14.50 18.35 -7.35
CA THR A 549 -15.81 18.54 -7.97
C THR A 549 -15.67 18.90 -9.45
N THR A 550 -14.70 19.75 -9.78
CA THR A 550 -14.46 20.18 -11.16
C THR A 550 -13.47 19.28 -11.90
N GLN A 551 -12.83 18.35 -11.19
CA GLN A 551 -11.75 17.49 -11.67
C GLN A 551 -10.64 18.24 -12.43
N LYS A 552 -10.34 19.47 -12.01
CA LYS A 552 -9.38 20.35 -12.68
C LYS A 552 -8.41 20.93 -11.67
N GLN A 553 -7.20 21.18 -12.14
CA GLN A 553 -6.23 22.00 -11.44
C GLN A 553 -6.74 23.44 -11.41
N GLU A 554 -6.95 23.99 -10.21
CA GLU A 554 -7.42 25.37 -10.06
C GLU A 554 -6.27 26.37 -10.08
N HIS A 555 -5.18 26.04 -9.36
CA HIS A 555 -4.09 26.98 -9.17
C HIS A 555 -2.76 26.25 -8.95
N THR A 556 -1.68 26.94 -9.29
CA THR A 556 -0.30 26.47 -9.11
C THR A 556 0.47 27.52 -8.35
N LEU A 557 0.89 27.18 -7.14
CA LEU A 557 1.69 28.05 -6.29
C LEU A 557 3.17 27.77 -6.58
N LYS A 558 3.88 28.82 -6.97
CA LYS A 558 5.32 28.82 -7.19
C LYS A 558 6.02 29.51 -6.04
N GLY A 559 7.24 29.09 -5.76
CA GLY A 559 8.10 29.81 -4.84
C GLY A 559 9.34 29.02 -4.48
N HIS A 560 9.19 27.75 -4.11
CA HIS A 560 10.30 26.93 -3.63
C HIS A 560 11.45 26.87 -4.64
N GLU A 561 12.68 26.86 -4.12
CA GLU A 561 13.88 26.75 -4.95
C GLU A 561 14.24 25.28 -5.22
N ASP A 562 13.67 24.37 -4.44
CA ASP A 562 13.90 22.93 -4.49
C ASP A 562 12.59 22.18 -4.20
N ALA A 563 12.63 20.84 -4.17
CA ALA A 563 11.51 19.95 -3.96
C ALA A 563 10.65 20.34 -2.74
N VAL A 564 9.32 20.25 -2.91
CA VAL A 564 8.38 20.44 -1.81
C VAL A 564 8.17 19.10 -1.12
N GLN A 565 8.49 19.02 0.16
CA GLN A 565 8.42 17.77 0.93
C GLN A 565 7.03 17.60 1.55
N ASP A 566 6.57 18.60 2.30
CA ASP A 566 5.30 18.53 3.02
C ASP A 566 4.46 19.79 2.83
N VAL A 567 3.14 19.63 2.87
CA VAL A 567 2.22 20.76 2.77
C VAL A 567 0.99 20.54 3.63
N ALA A 568 0.53 21.59 4.28
CA ALA A 568 -0.60 21.58 5.18
C ALA A 568 -1.50 22.81 4.99
N PHE A 569 -2.78 22.63 5.32
CA PHE A 569 -3.71 23.74 5.50
C PHE A 569 -3.65 24.23 6.96
N ASP A 570 -3.82 25.54 7.14
CA ASP A 570 -3.96 26.11 8.48
C ASP A 570 -5.24 25.62 9.18
N TYR A 571 -5.26 25.70 10.51
CA TYR A 571 -6.42 25.36 11.32
C TYR A 571 -7.68 26.12 10.89
N ASN A 572 -7.57 27.36 10.37
CA ASN A 572 -8.73 28.10 9.89
C ASN A 572 -9.02 27.92 8.39
N SER A 573 -8.27 27.05 7.70
CA SER A 573 -8.27 26.91 6.23
C SER A 573 -7.90 28.20 5.47
N LYS A 574 -7.47 29.27 6.13
CA LYS A 574 -7.20 30.56 5.45
C LYS A 574 -5.82 30.65 4.81
N MET A 575 -4.88 29.85 5.29
CA MET A 575 -3.49 29.90 4.87
C MET A 575 -3.07 28.50 4.45
N ILE A 576 -2.22 28.45 3.44
CA ILE A 576 -1.51 27.24 3.01
C ILE A 576 -0.07 27.39 3.47
N ILE A 577 0.50 26.31 4.00
CA ILE A 577 1.87 26.30 4.48
C ILE A 577 2.57 25.11 3.88
N SER A 578 3.74 25.35 3.29
CA SER A 578 4.57 24.30 2.69
C SER A 578 5.97 24.34 3.26
N CYS A 579 6.67 23.20 3.20
CA CYS A 579 8.10 23.14 3.42
C CYS A 579 8.81 22.39 2.30
N GLY A 580 10.08 22.71 2.11
CA GLY A 580 10.88 22.14 1.04
C GLY A 580 12.29 21.76 1.45
N SER A 581 12.98 21.11 0.51
CA SER A 581 14.39 20.77 0.59
C SER A 581 15.30 22.00 0.67
N ASP A 582 14.79 23.18 0.30
CA ASP A 582 15.47 24.48 0.38
C ASP A 582 15.66 25.01 1.82
N ALA A 583 15.38 24.18 2.84
CA ALA A 583 15.44 24.51 4.27
C ALA A 583 14.47 25.64 4.69
N THR A 584 13.50 25.97 3.83
CA THR A 584 12.50 27.01 4.09
C THR A 584 11.11 26.43 4.26
N PHE A 585 10.30 27.11 5.07
CA PHE A 585 8.86 26.95 5.03
C PHE A 585 8.21 28.26 4.57
N ARG A 586 7.11 28.15 3.85
CA ARG A 586 6.45 29.26 3.17
C ARG A 586 4.99 29.31 3.50
N ILE A 587 4.45 30.52 3.52
CA ILE A 587 3.04 30.79 3.81
C ILE A 587 2.42 31.44 2.60
N TYR A 588 1.30 30.89 2.14
CA TYR A 588 0.48 31.39 1.05
C TYR A 588 -0.88 31.81 1.60
N GLN A 589 -1.40 32.94 1.12
CA GLN A 589 -2.68 33.51 1.54
C GLN A 589 -3.42 34.13 0.37
#